data_AF-A0A5C8LF52-F1
#
_entry.id   AF-A0A5C8LF52-F1
#
_cell.length_a   1.000
_cell.length_b   1.000
_cell.length_c   1.000
_cell.angle_alpha   90.00
_cell.angle_beta   90.00
_cell.angle_gamma   90.00
#
_symmetry.space_group_name_H-M   'P 1'
#
loop_
_entity.id
_entity.type
_entity.pdbx_description
1 polymer ?
#
loop_
_entity_poly.entity_id
_entity_poly.type
_entity_poly.pdbx_seq_one_letter_code
_entity_poly.pdbx_strand_id
1 'polypeptide(L)'
;MNNSTHFETIYTFTAVSKLNNWRTVNDTVMGGVSYSHIKVNEEGNGVFTGKVSLKNNAGFCSVRYPLPRKPIGKFHSFVLKVYGDGKAYQFI
;
A
#
# COMPACT_ATOMS: atom_id res chain seq x y z
N MET A 1 10.97 -12.17 -32.30
CA MET A 1 9.67 -12.23 -31.61
C MET A 1 9.68 -11.14 -30.54
N ASN A 2 8.89 -10.07 -30.71
CA ASN A 2 8.80 -9.00 -29.72
C ASN A 2 7.88 -9.45 -28.59
N ASN A 3 8.46 -9.97 -27.51
CA ASN A 3 7.73 -10.16 -26.26
C ASN A 3 7.55 -8.79 -25.60
N SER A 4 6.54 -8.04 -26.03
CA SER A 4 6.11 -6.85 -25.31
C SER A 4 5.46 -7.29 -24.01
N THR A 5 6.10 -7.02 -22.87
CA THR A 5 5.52 -7.26 -21.55
C THR A 5 4.26 -6.42 -21.40
N HIS A 6 3.11 -7.07 -21.29
CA HIS A 6 1.83 -6.40 -21.13
C HIS A 6 1.58 -6.14 -19.63
N PHE A 7 1.35 -4.88 -19.26
CA PHE A 7 0.97 -4.50 -17.90
C PHE A 7 -0.47 -4.03 -17.88
N GLU A 8 -1.21 -4.44 -16.85
CA GLU A 8 -2.47 -3.81 -16.51
C GLU A 8 -2.29 -2.98 -15.25
N THR A 9 -2.48 -1.66 -15.38
CA THR A 9 -2.35 -0.74 -14.25
C THR A 9 -3.52 -0.89 -13.30
N ILE A 10 -3.21 -1.29 -12.07
CA ILE A 10 -4.19 -1.40 -10.98
C ILE A 10 -4.43 -0.03 -10.34
N TYR A 11 -3.36 0.71 -10.07
CA TYR A 11 -3.44 2.04 -9.49
C TYR A 11 -2.15 2.83 -9.77
N THR A 12 -2.30 4.10 -10.12
CA THR A 12 -1.20 5.06 -10.24
C THR A 12 -1.56 6.30 -9.45
N PHE A 13 -0.71 6.71 -8.52
CA PHE A 13 -0.87 7.99 -7.83
C PHE A 13 -0.55 9.14 -8.78
N THR A 14 -1.25 10.25 -8.58
CA THR A 14 -1.08 11.53 -9.27
C THR A 14 -1.30 12.64 -8.24
N ALA A 15 -0.83 13.86 -8.48
CA ALA A 15 -0.97 14.98 -7.55
C ALA A 15 -2.43 15.30 -7.16
N VAL A 16 -3.40 14.92 -8.00
CA VAL A 16 -4.84 15.12 -7.78
C VAL A 16 -5.58 13.84 -7.35
N SER A 17 -4.83 12.77 -7.05
CA SER A 17 -5.40 11.49 -6.65
C SER A 17 -6.19 11.61 -5.36
N LYS A 18 -7.45 11.18 -5.41
CA LYS A 18 -8.30 11.04 -4.24
C LYS A 18 -8.03 9.70 -3.55
N LEU A 19 -7.85 9.73 -2.23
CA LEU A 19 -7.48 8.56 -1.43
C LEU A 19 -8.68 7.82 -0.81
N ASN A 20 -9.91 8.12 -1.23
CA ASN A 20 -11.14 7.59 -0.62
C ASN A 20 -11.18 6.05 -0.54
N ASN A 21 -10.53 5.35 -1.47
CA ASN A 21 -10.46 3.89 -1.45
C ASN A 21 -9.29 3.36 -0.62
N TRP A 22 -8.26 4.18 -0.38
CA TRP A 22 -7.13 3.78 0.44
C TRP A 22 -7.47 3.92 1.92
N ARG A 23 -7.14 2.90 2.71
CA ARG A 23 -7.37 2.91 4.16
C ARG A 23 -6.16 2.40 4.92
N THR A 24 -5.86 3.04 6.03
CA THR A 24 -4.87 2.52 6.98
C THR A 24 -5.53 1.54 7.95
N VAL A 25 -4.77 0.53 8.36
CA VAL A 25 -5.17 -0.47 9.34
C VAL A 25 -4.02 -0.62 10.32
N ASN A 26 -4.28 -0.39 11.59
CA ASN A 26 -3.29 -0.47 12.66
C ASN A 26 -3.74 -1.51 13.71
N ASP A 27 -2.87 -1.81 14.65
CA ASP A 27 -3.03 -2.79 15.74
C ASP A 27 -4.01 -2.43 16.87
N THR A 28 -4.98 -1.54 16.62
CA THR A 28 -5.80 -0.93 17.68
C THR A 28 -6.75 -1.88 18.41
N VAL A 29 -7.03 -3.07 17.86
CA VAL A 29 -8.09 -3.99 18.34
C VAL A 29 -7.79 -4.63 19.71
N MET A 30 -6.55 -4.57 20.22
CA MET A 30 -6.19 -5.08 21.56
C MET A 30 -5.40 -4.05 22.38
N GLY A 31 -5.68 -2.76 22.17
CA GLY A 31 -4.98 -1.67 22.84
C GLY A 31 -3.63 -1.34 22.20
N GLY A 32 -3.35 -1.82 20.99
CA GLY A 32 -2.21 -1.35 20.20
C GLY A 32 -2.30 0.15 19.96
N VAL A 33 -1.13 0.79 19.92
CA VAL A 33 -1.00 2.26 19.82
C VAL A 33 -0.20 2.67 18.59
N SER A 34 -0.10 1.76 17.60
CA SER A 34 0.50 2.11 16.32
C SER A 34 -0.43 3.04 15.55
N TYR A 35 0.16 3.96 14.79
CA TYR A 35 -0.60 4.88 13.96
C TYR A 35 0.05 5.02 12.59
N SER A 36 -0.78 5.21 11.58
CA SER A 36 -0.31 5.45 10.22
C SER A 36 -1.36 6.20 9.41
N HIS A 37 -0.89 6.88 8.37
CA HIS A 37 -1.71 7.57 7.40
C HIS A 37 -1.09 7.45 6.01
N ILE A 38 -1.93 7.61 4.98
CA ILE A 38 -1.51 7.73 3.59
C ILE A 38 -1.90 9.11 3.08
N LYS A 39 -0.97 9.75 2.35
CA LYS A 39 -1.19 11.03 1.66
C LYS A 39 -0.62 10.97 0.25
N VAL A 40 -1.02 11.93 -0.58
CA VAL A 40 -0.37 12.20 -1.86
C VAL A 40 0.56 13.40 -1.64
N ASN A 41 1.82 13.32 -2.10
CA ASN A 41 2.74 14.46 -2.06
C ASN A 41 2.62 15.31 -3.35
N GLU A 42 3.33 16.44 -3.40
CA GLU A 42 3.29 17.38 -4.54
C GLU A 42 3.79 16.77 -5.86
N GLU A 43 4.68 15.77 -5.78
CA GLU A 43 5.18 15.02 -6.94
C GLU A 43 4.18 13.96 -7.44
N GLY A 44 3.04 13.79 -6.76
CA GLY A 44 2.03 12.80 -7.12
C GLY A 44 2.33 11.39 -6.65
N ASN A 45 3.19 11.22 -5.64
CA ASN A 45 3.49 9.92 -5.04
C ASN A 45 2.56 9.63 -3.86
N GLY A 46 2.13 8.37 -3.73
CA GLY A 46 1.45 7.88 -2.54
C GLY A 46 2.46 7.63 -1.42
N VAL A 47 2.34 8.38 -0.32
CA VAL A 47 3.26 8.31 0.80
C VAL A 47 2.52 7.72 2.01
N PHE A 48 2.88 6.49 2.35
CA PHE A 48 2.43 5.83 3.58
C PHE A 48 3.46 6.08 4.69
N THR A 49 3.03 6.69 5.80
CA THR A 49 3.91 6.98 6.95
C THR A 49 3.21 6.72 8.26
N GLY A 50 3.98 6.49 9.31
CA GLY A 50 3.44 6.21 10.62
C GLY A 50 4.51 5.78 11.62
N LYS A 51 4.07 5.32 12.78
CA LYS A 51 4.92 4.73 13.81
C LYS A 51 4.31 3.42 14.28
N VAL A 52 5.10 2.36 14.19
CA VAL A 52 4.79 1.08 14.82
C VAL A 52 5.25 1.16 16.27
N SER A 53 4.38 0.77 17.19
CA SER A 53 4.68 0.65 18.62
C SER A 53 4.61 -0.82 19.00
N LEU A 54 5.63 -1.33 19.69
CA LEU A 54 5.60 -2.68 20.27
C LEU A 54 4.98 -2.71 21.67
N LYS A 55 4.46 -1.57 22.13
CA LYS A 55 3.73 -1.48 23.40
C LYS A 55 2.49 -2.36 23.30
N ASN A 56 2.25 -3.18 24.32
CA ASN A 56 1.16 -4.15 24.39
C ASN A 56 1.38 -5.40 23.50
N ASN A 57 2.64 -5.87 23.48
CA ASN A 57 3.07 -7.21 23.05
C ASN A 57 3.09 -7.50 21.55
N ALA A 58 2.81 -6.52 20.69
CA ALA A 58 3.03 -6.57 19.25
C ALA A 58 2.86 -5.16 18.65
N GLY A 59 3.07 -5.01 17.35
CA GLY A 59 2.48 -3.90 16.63
C GLY A 59 2.61 -3.97 15.12
N PHE A 60 1.68 -3.34 14.42
CA PHE A 60 1.73 -3.22 12.96
C PHE A 60 0.99 -1.98 12.46
N CYS A 61 1.43 -1.52 11.29
CA CYS A 61 0.71 -0.58 10.44
C CYS A 61 0.61 -1.17 9.03
N SER A 62 -0.55 -1.04 8.41
CA SER A 62 -0.84 -1.51 7.05
C SER A 62 -1.62 -0.44 6.29
N VAL A 63 -1.47 -0.42 4.98
CA VAL A 63 -2.32 0.36 4.08
C VAL A 63 -2.93 -0.57 3.05
N ARG A 64 -4.21 -0.38 2.75
CA ARG A 64 -4.97 -1.27 1.87
C ARG A 64 -5.72 -0.48 0.82
N TYR A 65 -5.69 -0.99 -0.41
CA TYR A 65 -6.54 -0.56 -1.51
C TYR A 65 -7.48 -1.71 -1.89
N PRO A 66 -8.76 -1.67 -1.49
CA PRO A 66 -9.72 -2.70 -1.81
C PRO A 66 -10.01 -2.67 -3.31
N LEU A 67 -9.58 -3.72 -4.00
CA LEU A 67 -9.86 -3.93 -5.41
C LEU A 67 -11.16 -4.68 -5.58
N PRO A 68 -12.07 -4.20 -6.47
CA PRO A 68 -13.15 -5.04 -6.96
C PRO A 68 -12.60 -6.34 -7.53
N ARG A 69 -13.34 -7.42 -7.35
CA ARG A 69 -12.94 -8.72 -7.89
C ARG A 69 -12.76 -8.61 -9.41
N LYS A 70 -11.59 -9.01 -9.89
CA LYS A 70 -11.21 -8.91 -11.29
C LYS A 70 -10.60 -10.21 -11.79
N PRO A 71 -10.98 -10.72 -12.98
CA PRO A 71 -10.30 -11.84 -13.60
C PRO A 71 -8.84 -11.47 -13.90
N ILE A 72 -7.89 -12.29 -13.46
CA ILE A 72 -6.44 -12.06 -13.66
C ILE A 72 -5.93 -12.61 -15.01
N GLY A 73 -6.78 -13.32 -15.77
CA GLY A 73 -6.45 -13.80 -17.11
C GLY A 73 -5.10 -14.54 -17.17
N LYS A 74 -4.17 -14.03 -18.00
CA LYS A 74 -2.81 -14.58 -18.18
C LYS A 74 -1.75 -13.92 -17.28
N PHE A 75 -2.12 -12.99 -16.41
CA PHE A 75 -1.18 -12.35 -15.49
C PHE A 75 -0.76 -13.31 -14.39
N HIS A 76 0.54 -13.37 -14.08
CA HIS A 76 1.12 -14.26 -13.08
C HIS A 76 1.95 -13.55 -12.00
N SER A 77 2.06 -12.22 -12.07
CA SER A 77 2.88 -11.44 -11.16
C SER A 77 2.31 -10.04 -10.92
N PHE A 78 2.57 -9.50 -9.73
CA PHE A 78 2.38 -8.09 -9.43
C PHE A 78 3.69 -7.34 -9.61
N VAL A 79 3.61 -6.10 -10.06
CA VAL A 79 4.74 -5.17 -10.10
C VAL A 79 4.38 -3.97 -9.25
N LEU A 80 5.24 -3.68 -8.27
CA LEU A 80 5.11 -2.53 -7.40
C LEU A 80 6.37 -1.66 -7.53
N LYS A 81 6.17 -0.35 -7.69
CA LYS A 81 7.25 0.63 -7.59
C LYS A 81 7.19 1.23 -6.19
N VAL A 82 8.20 0.95 -5.36
CA VAL A 82 8.22 1.31 -3.94
C VAL A 82 9.59 1.87 -3.56
N TYR A 83 9.58 2.86 -2.68
CA TYR A 83 10.77 3.44 -2.07
C TYR A 83 10.61 3.27 -0.56
N GLY A 84 11.46 2.41 0.02
CA GLY A 84 11.39 2.07 1.44
C GLY A 84 12.39 2.85 2.28
N ASP A 85 12.23 2.73 3.60
CA ASP A 85 13.14 3.28 4.61
C ASP A 85 14.11 2.21 5.15
N GLY A 86 14.28 1.10 4.43
CA GLY A 86 15.11 -0.04 4.80
C GLY A 86 14.45 -1.05 5.75
N LYS A 87 13.20 -0.84 6.18
CA LYS A 87 12.45 -1.82 7.00
C LYS A 87 11.88 -2.96 6.15
N ALA A 88 11.53 -4.06 6.81
CA ALA A 88 10.83 -5.18 6.19
C ALA A 88 9.33 -4.86 6.04
N TYR A 89 8.80 -5.09 4.84
CA TYR A 89 7.38 -4.92 4.52
C TYR A 89 6.83 -6.21 3.92
N GLN A 90 5.55 -6.47 4.16
CA GLN A 90 4.83 -7.61 3.58
C GLN A 90 3.78 -7.11 2.58
N PHE A 91 3.72 -7.75 1.42
CA PHE A 91 2.61 -7.61 0.47
C PHE A 91 1.60 -8.74 0.73
N ILE A 92 0.34 -8.37 1.01
CA ILE A 92 -0.76 -9.26 1.44
C ILE A 92 -1.96 -9.07 0.52
#